data_AF-A0A1P8WGV0-F1
#
_entry.id   AF-A0A1P8WGV0-F1
#
_cell.length_a   1.000
_cell.length_b   1.000
_cell.length_c   1.000
_cell.angle_alpha   90.00
_cell.angle_beta   90.00
_cell.angle_gamma   90.00
#
_symmetry.space_group_name_H-M   'P 1'
#
loop_
_entity.id
_entity.type
_entity.pdbx_description
1 polymer ?
#
loop_
_entity_poly.entity_id
_entity_poly.type
_entity_poly.pdbx_seq_one_letter_code
_entity_poly.pdbx_strand_id
1 'polypeptide(L)'
;MGCDGCELWSKHRKTCYAGTLHQRFGGSSKGYAPTFKDVTPFPGRMREAAKWSDLTGTERPDKPWLNGLPRLIFVSDMSDSLSKAVKFEYLEQEIIENVRSKDGQRHCWLWLTKRPKRMAEFSRWLEKRGTQWPSNLWAGTSVTDQASTARARDLLDVGDSSTVRFLSVEPQVEPADLGDVLPNLDWVIHGGESGHGSRMFDTAWAKELISQCKNSGVPYFLKQLGAKVVRNGKRLEFDDAHAGDWTEWPKNLRIRKFPQRTGVAVQGREISATSYLDYILFMLKTDGGYMQTDTLYDEIFEEFSLYMSEADLKPMAKRKTPKWKNMVDWAKASGAKSGKLAAVTHESKRYVVLLDNFETDTFVLKLVKKQKKKPSSFKKRCPNCSTYQSMSNRVCVKCKTELPVAAKREIRRSPR
;
A
#
# COMPACT_ATOMS: atom_id res chain seq x y z
N MET A 1 -0.64 -12.32 -31.14
CA MET A 1 0.57 -12.81 -30.45
C MET A 1 1.80 -12.42 -31.26
N GLY A 2 2.95 -12.27 -30.62
CA GLY A 2 4.13 -11.63 -31.21
C GLY A 2 4.13 -10.11 -31.05
N CYS A 3 5.25 -9.48 -31.40
CA CYS A 3 5.46 -8.05 -31.36
C CYS A 3 6.45 -7.68 -32.48
N ASP A 4 5.97 -6.96 -33.49
CA ASP A 4 6.89 -6.30 -34.42
C ASP A 4 7.66 -5.17 -33.70
N GLY A 5 8.83 -4.80 -34.22
CA GLY A 5 9.55 -3.58 -33.79
C GLY A 5 9.86 -3.45 -32.29
N CYS A 6 9.91 -4.54 -31.52
CA CYS A 6 10.22 -4.46 -30.10
C CYS A 6 11.68 -4.01 -29.91
N GLU A 7 11.89 -2.88 -29.23
CA GLU A 7 13.22 -2.34 -28.91
C GLU A 7 14.09 -3.27 -28.05
N LEU A 8 13.47 -4.24 -27.36
CA LEU A 8 14.14 -5.26 -26.55
C LEU A 8 14.40 -6.56 -27.35
N TRP A 9 14.03 -6.61 -28.62
CA TRP A 9 14.12 -7.78 -29.49
C TRP A 9 14.52 -7.45 -30.93
N SER A 10 15.82 -7.43 -31.19
CA SER A 10 16.46 -7.18 -32.48
C SER A 10 17.49 -8.28 -32.82
N LYS A 11 18.22 -8.11 -33.94
CA LYS A 11 19.36 -8.99 -34.29
C LYS A 11 20.47 -8.91 -33.23
N HIS A 12 20.64 -7.74 -32.61
CA HIS A 12 21.74 -7.44 -31.69
C HIS A 12 21.32 -7.43 -30.20
N ARG A 13 20.02 -7.45 -29.89
CA ARG A 13 19.49 -7.42 -28.52
C ARG A 13 18.34 -8.41 -28.38
N LYS A 14 18.44 -9.38 -27.45
CA LYS A 14 17.40 -10.38 -27.18
C LYS A 14 17.07 -10.47 -25.69
N THR A 15 16.62 -9.35 -25.12
CA THR A 15 16.34 -9.24 -23.68
C THR A 15 14.84 -9.24 -23.37
N CYS A 16 13.97 -9.26 -24.38
CA CYS A 16 12.53 -9.37 -24.19
C CYS A 16 12.14 -10.77 -23.70
N TYR A 17 11.54 -10.87 -22.51
CA TYR A 17 11.04 -12.14 -21.96
C TYR A 17 10.06 -12.85 -22.92
N ALA A 18 9.13 -12.10 -23.51
CA ALA A 18 8.20 -12.64 -24.51
C ALA A 18 8.88 -13.16 -25.77
N GLY A 19 9.94 -12.48 -26.21
CA GLY A 19 10.78 -12.97 -27.30
C GLY A 19 11.49 -14.28 -26.94
N THR A 20 12.06 -14.36 -25.74
CA THR A 20 12.72 -15.58 -25.24
C THR A 20 11.75 -16.75 -25.15
N LEU A 21 10.52 -16.55 -24.66
CA LEU A 21 9.50 -17.61 -24.66
C LEU A 21 9.11 -18.02 -26.08
N HIS A 22 9.01 -17.09 -27.03
CA HIS A 22 8.74 -17.43 -28.43
C HIS A 22 9.86 -18.24 -29.07
N GLN A 23 11.12 -18.14 -28.62
CA GLN A 23 12.17 -19.05 -29.09
C GLN A 23 11.95 -20.51 -28.65
N ARG A 24 11.22 -20.72 -27.55
CA ARG A 24 10.94 -22.05 -26.99
C ARG A 24 9.64 -22.65 -27.50
N PHE A 25 8.62 -21.81 -27.64
CA PHE A 25 7.24 -22.26 -27.89
C PHE A 25 6.67 -21.80 -29.23
N GLY A 26 7.37 -20.89 -29.93
CA GLY A 26 6.94 -20.33 -31.22
C GLY A 26 6.70 -21.40 -32.27
N GLY A 27 5.54 -21.37 -32.91
CA GLY A 27 5.14 -22.33 -33.94
C GLY A 27 4.81 -23.75 -33.46
N SER A 28 5.25 -24.15 -32.26
CA SER A 28 5.04 -25.50 -31.73
C SER A 28 3.90 -25.58 -30.71
N SER A 29 3.62 -24.50 -29.97
CA SER A 29 2.58 -24.48 -28.95
C SER A 29 1.34 -23.75 -29.43
N LYS A 30 0.15 -24.30 -29.11
CA LYS A 30 -1.12 -23.66 -29.42
C LYS A 30 -1.13 -22.28 -28.80
N GLY A 31 -1.25 -21.29 -29.67
CA GLY A 31 -1.39 -19.92 -29.25
C GLY A 31 -0.11 -19.10 -29.15
N TYR A 32 1.01 -19.61 -29.66
CA TYR A 32 2.18 -18.81 -29.98
C TYR A 32 2.24 -18.50 -31.48
N ALA A 33 2.74 -17.31 -31.83
CA ALA A 33 3.10 -17.02 -33.21
C ALA A 33 4.29 -17.90 -33.66
N PRO A 34 4.48 -18.14 -34.98
CA PRO A 34 5.64 -18.89 -35.47
C PRO A 34 6.97 -18.34 -34.97
N THR A 35 7.13 -17.02 -35.02
CA THR A 35 8.24 -16.31 -34.37
C THR A 35 7.72 -15.09 -33.61
N PHE A 36 8.56 -14.52 -32.73
CA PHE A 36 8.16 -13.31 -31.99
C PHE A 36 7.86 -12.11 -32.90
N LYS A 37 8.55 -12.00 -34.05
CA LYS A 37 8.39 -10.86 -34.96
C LYS A 37 7.19 -11.05 -35.91
N ASP A 38 6.76 -12.28 -36.12
CA ASP A 38 5.66 -12.63 -37.05
C ASP A 38 4.33 -12.52 -36.32
N VAL A 39 3.84 -11.29 -36.21
CA VAL A 39 2.59 -10.99 -35.50
C VAL A 39 1.44 -11.81 -36.09
N THR A 40 0.89 -12.70 -35.27
CA THR A 40 -0.14 -13.64 -35.69
C THR A 40 -1.43 -13.36 -34.91
N PRO A 41 -2.56 -13.08 -35.60
CA PRO A 41 -3.87 -12.96 -34.98
C PRO A 41 -4.36 -14.29 -34.41
N PHE A 42 -5.06 -14.24 -33.28
CA PHE A 42 -5.72 -15.40 -32.68
C PHE A 42 -7.15 -15.01 -32.31
N PRO A 43 -8.04 -14.88 -33.31
CA PRO A 43 -9.40 -14.41 -33.09
C PRO A 43 -10.19 -15.34 -32.16
N GLY A 44 -11.12 -14.75 -31.40
CA GLY A 44 -12.02 -15.45 -30.49
C GLY A 44 -11.45 -15.69 -29.08
N ARG A 45 -10.18 -15.39 -28.81
CA ARG A 45 -9.64 -15.57 -27.45
C ARG A 45 -10.29 -14.63 -26.45
N MET A 46 -10.53 -13.38 -26.85
CA MET A 46 -11.21 -12.41 -25.98
C MET A 46 -12.65 -12.85 -25.71
N ARG A 47 -13.32 -13.42 -26.71
CA ARG A 47 -14.67 -13.99 -26.57
C ARG A 47 -14.71 -15.15 -25.58
N GLU A 48 -13.76 -16.07 -25.68
CA GLU A 48 -13.66 -17.19 -24.74
C GLU A 48 -13.32 -16.72 -23.32
N ALA A 49 -12.43 -15.73 -23.19
CA ALA A 49 -12.10 -15.13 -21.90
C ALA A 49 -13.29 -14.39 -21.27
N ALA A 50 -14.14 -13.74 -22.07
CA ALA A 50 -15.33 -13.05 -21.59
C ALA A 50 -16.31 -14.02 -20.90
N LYS A 51 -16.40 -15.26 -21.39
CA LYS A 51 -17.26 -16.32 -20.83
C LYS A 51 -16.76 -16.88 -19.50
N TRP A 52 -15.54 -16.54 -19.06
CA TRP A 52 -15.03 -17.02 -17.78
C TRP A 52 -15.91 -16.57 -16.60
N SER A 53 -15.82 -17.30 -15.49
CA SER A 53 -16.58 -16.98 -14.29
C SER A 53 -16.23 -15.58 -13.79
N ASP A 54 -17.25 -14.83 -13.41
CA ASP A 54 -17.04 -13.66 -12.58
C ASP A 54 -16.51 -14.16 -11.23
N LEU A 55 -15.55 -13.42 -10.66
CA LEU A 55 -14.92 -13.74 -9.38
C LEU A 55 -15.26 -12.69 -8.30
N THR A 56 -16.21 -11.79 -8.58
CA THR A 56 -16.75 -10.86 -7.60
C THR A 56 -17.27 -11.62 -6.38
N GLY A 57 -16.91 -11.14 -5.18
CA GLY A 57 -17.28 -11.80 -3.92
C GLY A 57 -16.60 -13.14 -3.64
N THR A 58 -15.70 -13.62 -4.51
CA THR A 58 -14.96 -14.85 -4.28
C THR A 58 -13.73 -14.57 -3.41
N GLU A 59 -13.58 -15.30 -2.30
CA GLU A 59 -12.37 -15.30 -1.48
C GLU A 59 -11.23 -16.05 -2.17
N ARG A 60 -10.01 -15.51 -2.07
CA ARG A 60 -8.81 -16.04 -2.71
C ARG A 60 -7.70 -16.12 -1.65
N PRO A 61 -7.60 -17.23 -0.89
CA PRO A 61 -6.67 -17.36 0.24
C PRO A 61 -5.20 -17.04 -0.13
N ASP A 62 -4.75 -17.46 -1.32
CA ASP A 62 -3.38 -17.23 -1.79
C ASP A 62 -3.16 -15.79 -2.32
N LYS A 63 -4.25 -15.07 -2.61
CA LYS A 63 -4.23 -13.73 -3.20
C LYS A 63 -5.29 -12.84 -2.56
N PRO A 64 -5.24 -12.62 -1.23
CA PRO A 64 -6.30 -11.93 -0.50
C PRO A 64 -6.51 -10.48 -0.96
N TRP A 65 -5.49 -9.85 -1.55
CA TRP A 65 -5.59 -8.53 -2.18
C TRP A 65 -6.52 -8.48 -3.41
N LEU A 66 -6.97 -9.62 -3.92
CA LEU A 66 -7.97 -9.73 -4.99
C LEU A 66 -9.39 -10.01 -4.48
N ASN A 67 -9.57 -10.19 -3.17
CA ASN A 67 -10.88 -10.53 -2.60
C ASN A 67 -11.90 -9.43 -2.92
N GLY A 68 -13.11 -9.84 -3.31
CA GLY A 68 -14.20 -8.93 -3.66
C GLY A 68 -14.09 -8.27 -5.03
N LEU A 69 -12.93 -8.32 -5.70
CA LEU A 69 -12.77 -7.79 -7.06
C LEU A 69 -13.35 -8.74 -8.12
N PRO A 70 -13.85 -8.21 -9.24
CA PRO A 70 -14.17 -9.04 -10.40
C PRO A 70 -12.90 -9.74 -10.93
N ARG A 71 -13.07 -10.62 -11.91
CA ARG A 71 -11.92 -11.23 -12.56
C ARG A 71 -11.12 -10.16 -13.30
N LEU A 72 -9.80 -10.18 -13.10
CA LEU A 72 -8.84 -9.40 -13.89
C LEU A 72 -8.30 -10.28 -15.01
N ILE A 73 -8.38 -9.80 -16.25
CA ILE A 73 -7.96 -10.52 -17.45
C ILE A 73 -6.89 -9.68 -18.15
N PHE A 74 -5.70 -10.23 -18.31
CA PHE A 74 -4.61 -9.56 -19.01
C PHE A 74 -4.75 -9.74 -20.52
N VAL A 75 -4.81 -8.63 -21.25
CA VAL A 75 -4.99 -8.61 -22.69
C VAL A 75 -3.62 -8.76 -23.37
N SER A 76 -3.54 -9.70 -24.31
CA SER A 76 -2.34 -9.91 -25.14
C SER A 76 -1.09 -10.31 -24.36
N ASP A 77 -1.25 -11.15 -23.32
CA ASP A 77 -0.13 -11.70 -22.56
C ASP A 77 0.97 -12.28 -23.48
N MET A 78 2.23 -12.05 -23.12
CA MET A 78 3.41 -12.41 -23.91
C MET A 78 3.42 -11.85 -25.36
N SER A 79 2.71 -10.75 -25.63
CA SER A 79 2.67 -10.08 -26.93
C SER A 79 2.35 -8.60 -26.79
N ASP A 80 2.22 -7.88 -27.91
CA ASP A 80 1.72 -6.51 -27.92
C ASP A 80 0.71 -6.36 -29.06
N SER A 81 -0.59 -6.33 -28.76
CA SER A 81 -1.63 -6.20 -29.81
C SER A 81 -1.62 -4.85 -30.52
N LEU A 82 -0.95 -3.84 -29.96
CA LEU A 82 -0.70 -2.55 -30.62
C LEU A 82 0.58 -2.56 -31.45
N SER A 83 1.07 -3.73 -31.83
CA SER A 83 2.05 -3.88 -32.89
C SER A 83 1.57 -3.20 -34.19
N LYS A 84 2.48 -2.61 -34.96
CA LYS A 84 2.13 -1.78 -36.15
C LYS A 84 1.40 -2.61 -37.21
N ALA A 85 1.75 -3.89 -37.33
CA ALA A 85 1.11 -4.84 -38.22
C ALA A 85 -0.39 -5.09 -37.93
N VAL A 86 -0.88 -4.80 -36.72
CA VAL A 86 -2.28 -5.05 -36.32
C VAL A 86 -3.15 -3.86 -36.68
N LYS A 87 -4.21 -4.10 -37.47
CA LYS A 87 -5.17 -3.07 -37.89
C LYS A 87 -6.13 -2.70 -36.76
N PHE A 88 -6.58 -1.44 -36.73
CA PHE A 88 -7.52 -0.96 -35.71
C PHE A 88 -8.89 -1.63 -35.79
N GLU A 89 -9.36 -1.99 -36.99
CA GLU A 89 -10.60 -2.74 -37.18
C GLU A 89 -10.56 -4.11 -36.48
N TYR A 90 -9.40 -4.78 -36.49
CA TYR A 90 -9.22 -6.02 -35.77
C TYR A 90 -9.22 -5.81 -34.25
N LEU A 91 -8.64 -4.70 -33.76
CA LEU A 91 -8.68 -4.36 -32.33
C LEU A 91 -10.09 -4.00 -31.86
N GLU A 92 -10.87 -3.31 -32.69
CA GLU A 92 -12.30 -3.03 -32.44
C GLU A 92 -13.09 -4.34 -32.29
N GLN A 93 -12.98 -5.23 -33.27
CA GLN A 93 -13.69 -6.52 -33.29
C GLN A 93 -13.25 -7.49 -32.20
N GLU A 94 -11.93 -7.69 -32.04
CA GLU A 94 -11.43 -8.69 -31.10
C GLU A 94 -11.42 -8.17 -29.66
N ILE A 95 -11.11 -6.89 -29.41
CA ILE A 95 -10.97 -6.39 -28.04
C ILE A 95 -12.22 -5.61 -27.63
N ILE A 96 -12.57 -4.54 -28.34
CA ILE A 96 -13.61 -3.60 -27.88
C ILE A 96 -14.99 -4.27 -27.84
N GLU A 97 -15.39 -4.99 -28.88
CA GLU A 97 -16.69 -5.69 -28.92
C GLU A 97 -16.81 -6.73 -27.80
N ASN A 98 -15.76 -7.55 -27.57
CA ASN A 98 -15.80 -8.59 -26.54
C ASN A 98 -15.76 -8.00 -25.13
N VAL A 99 -14.99 -6.93 -24.89
CA VAL A 99 -14.97 -6.22 -23.59
C VAL A 99 -16.32 -5.58 -23.27
N ARG A 100 -17.00 -5.02 -24.29
CA ARG A 100 -18.33 -4.39 -24.16
C ARG A 100 -19.48 -5.39 -24.16
N SER A 101 -19.25 -6.65 -24.51
CA SER A 101 -20.29 -7.68 -24.48
C SER A 101 -20.86 -7.88 -23.07
N LYS A 102 -22.07 -8.43 -22.97
CA LYS A 102 -22.71 -8.76 -21.68
C LYS A 102 -21.79 -9.61 -20.79
N ASP A 103 -21.08 -10.57 -21.38
CA ASP A 103 -20.18 -11.44 -20.65
C ASP A 103 -18.89 -10.72 -20.23
N GLY A 104 -18.37 -9.83 -21.08
CA GLY A 104 -17.12 -9.10 -20.86
C GLY A 104 -17.22 -7.95 -19.87
N GLN A 105 -18.38 -7.30 -19.74
CA GLN A 105 -18.59 -6.18 -18.81
C GLN A 105 -18.42 -6.58 -17.33
N ARG A 106 -18.52 -7.88 -17.02
CA ARG A 106 -18.35 -8.43 -15.66
C ARG A 106 -16.88 -8.46 -15.20
N HIS A 107 -15.92 -8.25 -16.11
CA HIS A 107 -14.48 -8.37 -15.83
C HIS A 107 -13.77 -7.01 -15.83
N CYS A 108 -12.58 -6.95 -15.26
CA CYS A 108 -11.58 -5.92 -15.53
C CYS A 108 -10.60 -6.43 -16.58
N TRP A 109 -10.36 -5.69 -17.65
CA TRP A 109 -9.42 -6.05 -18.70
C TRP A 109 -8.18 -5.17 -18.60
N LEU A 110 -7.02 -5.76 -18.30
CA LEU A 110 -5.74 -5.07 -18.20
C LEU A 110 -5.06 -5.09 -19.56
N TRP A 111 -5.01 -3.96 -20.27
CA TRP A 111 -4.35 -3.86 -21.56
C TRP A 111 -3.04 -3.08 -21.45
N LEU A 112 -1.93 -3.82 -21.36
CA LEU A 112 -0.59 -3.26 -21.26
C LEU A 112 0.12 -3.24 -22.62
N THR A 113 0.77 -2.13 -22.96
CA THR A 113 1.55 -1.99 -24.21
C THR A 113 2.86 -1.23 -24.01
N LYS A 114 3.83 -1.41 -24.89
CA LYS A 114 4.99 -0.49 -25.00
C LYS A 114 4.76 0.66 -25.99
N ARG A 115 3.56 0.75 -26.58
CA ARG A 115 3.20 1.68 -27.66
C ARG A 115 1.96 2.53 -27.29
N PRO A 116 1.97 3.25 -26.15
CA PRO A 116 0.80 4.00 -25.68
C PRO A 116 0.36 5.08 -26.67
N LYS A 117 1.28 5.68 -27.45
CA LYS A 117 0.91 6.59 -28.54
C LYS A 117 -0.07 5.96 -29.54
N ARG A 118 0.16 4.70 -29.93
CA ARG A 118 -0.74 3.97 -30.81
C ARG A 118 -2.06 3.61 -30.12
N MET A 119 -2.02 3.34 -28.81
CA MET A 119 -3.24 3.15 -28.01
C MET A 119 -4.09 4.43 -28.02
N ALA A 120 -3.48 5.60 -27.88
CA ALA A 120 -4.17 6.89 -27.95
C ALA A 120 -4.71 7.19 -29.36
N GLU A 121 -3.95 6.87 -30.41
CA GLU A 121 -4.44 6.92 -31.79
C GLU A 121 -5.66 6.01 -32.01
N PHE A 122 -5.63 4.80 -31.46
CA PHE A 122 -6.74 3.86 -31.52
C PHE A 122 -7.96 4.39 -30.75
N SER A 123 -7.75 4.96 -29.56
CA SER A 123 -8.82 5.59 -28.78
C SER A 123 -9.53 6.69 -29.56
N ARG A 124 -8.76 7.61 -30.18
CA ARG A 124 -9.33 8.66 -31.05
C ARG A 124 -10.02 8.11 -32.29
N TRP A 125 -9.52 7.00 -32.84
CA TRP A 125 -10.15 6.32 -33.98
C TRP A 125 -11.51 5.74 -33.61
N LEU A 126 -11.66 5.15 -32.42
CA LEU A 126 -12.95 4.67 -31.88
C LEU A 126 -13.92 5.83 -31.66
N GLU A 127 -13.44 6.92 -31.05
CA GLU A 127 -14.26 8.11 -30.78
C GLU A 127 -14.85 8.70 -32.06
N LYS A 128 -14.05 8.83 -33.13
CA LYS A 128 -14.51 9.30 -34.46
C LYS A 128 -15.59 8.41 -35.07
N ARG A 129 -15.74 7.17 -34.60
CA ARG A 129 -16.74 6.19 -35.05
C ARG A 129 -17.91 6.08 -34.08
N GLY A 130 -17.97 6.93 -33.05
CA GLY A 130 -19.03 6.94 -32.05
C GLY A 130 -18.87 5.86 -30.95
N THR A 131 -17.69 5.23 -30.84
CA THR A 131 -17.42 4.21 -29.84
C THR A 131 -16.55 4.80 -28.72
N GLN A 132 -17.09 4.85 -27.50
CA GLN A 132 -16.31 5.24 -26.32
C GLN A 132 -15.40 4.11 -25.84
N TRP A 133 -14.26 4.51 -25.25
CA TRP A 133 -13.35 3.59 -24.56
C TRP A 133 -14.08 2.92 -23.39
N PRO A 134 -14.09 1.58 -23.27
CA PRO A 134 -14.80 0.91 -22.17
C PRO A 134 -14.14 1.19 -20.82
N SER A 135 -14.91 1.59 -19.81
CA SER A 135 -14.39 1.88 -18.45
C SER A 135 -13.83 0.65 -17.73
N ASN A 136 -14.24 -0.56 -18.16
CA ASN A 136 -13.69 -1.82 -17.67
C ASN A 136 -12.45 -2.29 -18.47
N LEU A 137 -11.97 -1.51 -19.45
CA LEU A 137 -10.72 -1.72 -20.17
C LEU A 137 -9.64 -0.76 -19.63
N TRP A 138 -8.82 -1.26 -18.73
CA TRP A 138 -7.76 -0.49 -18.11
C TRP A 138 -6.60 -0.37 -19.08
N ALA A 139 -6.23 0.86 -19.40
CA ALA A 139 -5.15 1.17 -20.32
C ALA A 139 -3.84 1.26 -19.54
N GLY A 140 -2.77 0.60 -20.01
CA GLY A 140 -1.49 0.72 -19.33
C GLY A 140 -0.29 0.69 -20.25
N THR A 141 0.83 1.20 -19.74
CA THR A 141 2.12 1.12 -20.42
C THR A 141 3.27 0.67 -19.54
N SER A 142 4.23 -0.02 -20.14
CA SER A 142 5.44 -0.46 -19.45
C SER A 142 6.50 0.63 -19.37
N VAL A 143 7.01 0.84 -18.17
CA VAL A 143 8.17 1.68 -17.84
C VAL A 143 9.24 0.78 -17.23
N THR A 144 10.48 0.89 -17.66
CA THR A 144 11.61 0.09 -17.14
C THR A 144 12.73 0.95 -16.58
N ASP A 145 12.85 2.18 -17.07
CA ASP A 145 13.93 3.14 -16.86
C ASP A 145 13.41 4.58 -17.01
N GLN A 146 14.23 5.57 -16.66
CA GLN A 146 13.84 6.98 -16.69
C GLN A 146 13.48 7.46 -18.11
N ALA A 147 14.14 6.94 -19.15
CA ALA A 147 13.85 7.32 -20.53
C ALA A 147 12.45 6.84 -20.97
N SER A 148 12.06 5.64 -20.54
CA SER A 148 10.76 5.05 -20.87
C SER A 148 9.57 5.72 -20.16
N THR A 149 9.80 6.57 -19.14
CA THR A 149 8.72 7.32 -18.47
C THR A 149 7.98 8.26 -19.42
N ALA A 150 8.62 8.70 -20.51
CA ALA A 150 7.98 9.50 -21.56
C ALA A 150 6.71 8.84 -22.14
N ARG A 151 6.63 7.50 -22.12
CA ARG A 151 5.45 6.71 -22.51
C ARG A 151 4.22 7.03 -21.67
N ALA A 152 4.40 7.41 -20.41
CA ALA A 152 3.29 7.71 -19.51
C ALA A 152 2.48 8.91 -20.02
N ARG A 153 3.11 9.90 -20.67
CA ARG A 153 2.41 11.07 -21.23
C ARG A 153 1.47 10.68 -22.37
N ASP A 154 1.93 9.84 -23.30
CA ASP A 154 1.08 9.32 -24.37
C ASP A 154 -0.11 8.48 -23.83
N LEU A 155 0.05 7.84 -22.67
CA LEU A 155 -1.02 7.04 -22.04
C LEU A 155 -2.16 7.94 -21.52
N LEU A 156 -1.88 9.18 -21.11
CA LEU A 156 -2.89 10.10 -20.61
C LEU A 156 -3.96 10.43 -21.66
N ASP A 157 -3.59 10.38 -22.95
CA ASP A 157 -4.49 10.63 -24.09
C ASP A 157 -5.43 9.43 -24.41
N VAL A 158 -5.33 8.31 -23.70
CA VAL A 158 -6.17 7.13 -23.95
C VAL A 158 -7.50 7.25 -23.20
N GLY A 159 -8.62 7.20 -23.94
CA GLY A 159 -9.97 7.26 -23.40
C GLY A 159 -10.31 8.62 -22.77
N ASP A 160 -11.10 8.61 -21.70
CA ASP A 160 -11.60 9.83 -21.03
C ASP A 160 -11.36 9.80 -19.52
N SER A 161 -12.05 10.65 -18.76
CA SER A 161 -11.94 10.72 -17.29
C SER A 161 -12.41 9.46 -16.55
N SER A 162 -13.15 8.56 -17.22
CA SER A 162 -13.58 7.27 -16.67
C SER A 162 -12.60 6.13 -16.93
N THR A 163 -11.59 6.36 -17.77
CA THR A 163 -10.56 5.37 -18.11
C THR A 163 -9.55 5.24 -16.99
N VAL A 164 -9.45 4.04 -16.42
CA VAL A 164 -8.37 3.66 -15.52
C VAL A 164 -7.07 3.52 -16.32
N ARG A 165 -6.08 4.35 -15.99
CA ARG A 165 -4.74 4.37 -16.58
C ARG A 165 -3.71 3.87 -15.58
N PHE A 166 -2.88 2.90 -15.98
CA PHE A 166 -1.89 2.33 -15.08
C PHE A 166 -0.49 2.22 -15.69
N LEU A 167 0.53 2.32 -14.84
CA LEU A 167 1.91 2.00 -15.22
C LEU A 167 2.29 0.62 -14.73
N SER A 168 2.96 -0.13 -15.59
CA SER A 168 3.74 -1.30 -15.18
C SER A 168 5.21 -0.91 -15.17
N VAL A 169 5.70 -0.51 -14.01
CA VAL A 169 7.13 -0.29 -13.76
C VAL A 169 7.80 -1.65 -13.56
N GLU A 170 7.80 -2.50 -14.60
CA GLU A 170 8.29 -3.87 -14.50
C GLU A 170 8.94 -4.34 -15.82
N PRO A 171 10.16 -4.89 -15.75
CA PRO A 171 11.07 -4.80 -14.61
C PRO A 171 11.61 -3.38 -14.44
N GLN A 172 11.67 -2.86 -13.21
CA GLN A 172 12.47 -1.66 -12.93
C GLN A 172 13.96 -2.04 -12.98
N VAL A 173 14.75 -1.35 -13.81
CA VAL A 173 16.19 -1.60 -13.96
C VAL A 173 17.08 -0.47 -13.43
N GLU A 174 16.49 0.68 -13.15
CA GLU A 174 17.14 1.87 -12.55
C GLU A 174 16.08 2.75 -11.86
N PRO A 175 16.48 3.72 -11.00
CA PRO A 175 15.57 4.71 -10.46
C PRO A 175 14.75 5.42 -11.55
N ALA A 176 13.47 5.66 -11.27
CA ALA A 176 12.58 6.36 -12.19
C ALA A 176 11.74 7.38 -11.40
N ASP A 177 11.81 8.64 -11.80
CA ASP A 177 10.92 9.70 -11.36
C ASP A 177 9.69 9.77 -12.26
N LEU A 178 8.52 9.64 -11.65
CA LEU A 178 7.20 9.68 -12.26
C LEU A 178 6.35 10.82 -11.68
N GLY A 179 6.93 11.71 -10.88
CA GLY A 179 6.20 12.73 -10.12
C GLY A 179 5.33 13.66 -10.96
N ASP A 180 5.73 13.94 -12.21
CA ASP A 180 4.98 14.81 -13.14
C ASP A 180 3.73 14.14 -13.74
N VAL A 181 3.75 12.81 -13.87
CA VAL A 181 2.65 12.04 -14.50
C VAL A 181 1.76 11.32 -13.48
N LEU A 182 2.27 10.96 -12.30
CA LEU A 182 1.55 10.21 -11.27
C LEU A 182 0.20 10.80 -10.88
N PRO A 183 0.04 12.13 -10.67
CA PRO A 183 -1.26 12.70 -10.30
C PRO A 183 -2.40 12.44 -11.30
N ASN A 184 -2.06 12.05 -12.53
CA ASN A 184 -3.02 11.77 -13.61
C ASN A 184 -3.15 10.26 -13.92
N LEU A 185 -2.62 9.40 -13.05
CA LEU A 185 -2.67 7.94 -13.17
C LEU A 185 -3.48 7.33 -12.04
N ASP A 186 -4.07 6.16 -12.30
CA ASP A 186 -4.96 5.48 -11.36
C ASP A 186 -4.28 4.33 -10.63
N TRP A 187 -3.16 3.82 -11.15
CA TRP A 187 -2.49 2.66 -10.57
C TRP A 187 -1.03 2.50 -11.04
N VAL A 188 -0.18 2.03 -10.13
CA VAL A 188 1.20 1.62 -10.44
C VAL A 188 1.41 0.18 -10.01
N ILE A 189 1.83 -0.65 -10.95
CA ILE A 189 2.36 -2.00 -10.72
C ILE A 189 3.88 -1.90 -10.79
N HIS A 190 4.57 -2.49 -9.83
CA HIS A 190 6.03 -2.47 -9.75
C HIS A 190 6.57 -3.90 -9.58
N GLY A 191 7.70 -4.22 -10.20
CA GLY A 191 8.47 -5.40 -9.83
C GLY A 191 9.87 -5.47 -10.44
N GLY A 192 10.69 -6.37 -9.90
CA GLY A 192 12.01 -6.72 -10.41
C GLY A 192 12.01 -7.87 -11.43
N GLU A 193 13.16 -8.09 -12.07
CA GLU A 193 13.36 -9.18 -13.05
C GLU A 193 13.35 -10.56 -12.39
N SER A 194 12.73 -11.54 -13.05
CA SER A 194 12.80 -12.96 -12.68
C SER A 194 13.74 -13.75 -13.60
N GLY A 195 14.13 -14.96 -13.17
CA GLY A 195 14.88 -15.92 -13.99
C GLY A 195 16.41 -15.82 -13.91
N HIS A 196 17.07 -16.61 -14.75
CA HIS A 196 18.54 -16.62 -14.81
C HIS A 196 19.06 -15.35 -15.49
N GLY A 197 20.11 -14.74 -14.93
CA GLY A 197 20.69 -13.52 -15.48
C GLY A 197 19.93 -12.22 -15.13
N SER A 198 18.94 -12.25 -14.24
CA SER A 198 18.24 -11.04 -13.78
C SER A 198 19.20 -9.97 -13.28
N ARG A 199 18.85 -8.71 -13.55
CA ARG A 199 19.50 -7.54 -12.97
C ARG A 199 19.20 -7.42 -11.48
N MET A 200 20.06 -6.70 -10.77
CA MET A 200 19.81 -6.37 -9.37
C MET A 200 18.64 -5.42 -9.25
N PHE A 201 17.81 -5.64 -8.24
CA PHE A 201 16.70 -4.81 -7.84
C PHE A 201 17.01 -4.22 -6.47
N ASP A 202 17.18 -2.90 -6.40
CA ASP A 202 17.40 -2.23 -5.12
C ASP A 202 16.07 -1.92 -4.43
N THR A 203 15.92 -2.39 -3.19
CA THR A 203 14.77 -2.06 -2.35
C THR A 203 14.59 -0.55 -2.14
N ALA A 204 15.63 0.26 -2.30
CA ALA A 204 15.53 1.72 -2.31
C ALA A 204 14.59 2.22 -3.43
N TRP A 205 14.65 1.63 -4.62
CA TRP A 205 13.77 2.01 -5.74
C TRP A 205 12.30 1.75 -5.42
N ALA A 206 12.00 0.62 -4.75
CA ALA A 206 10.65 0.34 -4.26
C ALA A 206 10.19 1.36 -3.23
N LYS A 207 11.04 1.75 -2.29
CA LYS A 207 10.71 2.78 -1.28
C LYS A 207 10.44 4.14 -1.92
N GLU A 208 11.28 4.55 -2.86
CA GLU A 208 11.12 5.80 -3.61
C GLU A 208 9.81 5.81 -4.39
N LEU A 209 9.51 4.75 -5.14
CA LEU A 209 8.28 4.67 -5.94
C LEU A 209 7.02 4.57 -5.07
N ILE A 210 7.08 3.86 -3.93
CA ILE A 210 6.02 3.88 -2.91
C ILE A 210 5.77 5.31 -2.44
N SER A 211 6.84 6.06 -2.15
CA SER A 211 6.74 7.44 -1.66
C SER A 211 6.13 8.36 -2.72
N GLN A 212 6.58 8.25 -3.98
CA GLN A 212 5.99 8.99 -5.10
C GLN A 212 4.49 8.69 -5.25
N CYS A 213 4.09 7.40 -5.27
CA CYS A 213 2.69 7.01 -5.38
C CYS A 213 1.85 7.51 -4.18
N LYS A 214 2.38 7.38 -2.96
CA LYS A 214 1.70 7.84 -1.74
C LYS A 214 1.50 9.37 -1.76
N ASN A 215 2.49 10.13 -2.23
CA ASN A 215 2.42 11.59 -2.35
C ASN A 215 1.43 12.05 -3.42
N SER A 216 1.26 11.27 -4.50
CA SER A 216 0.27 11.54 -5.55
C SER A 216 -1.10 10.92 -5.29
N GLY A 217 -1.29 10.19 -4.18
CA GLY A 217 -2.54 9.50 -3.89
C GLY A 217 -2.84 8.29 -4.79
N VAL A 218 -1.84 7.80 -5.53
CA VAL A 218 -1.98 6.71 -6.50
C VAL A 218 -1.81 5.34 -5.81
N PRO A 219 -2.76 4.40 -5.97
CA PRO A 219 -2.60 3.03 -5.53
C PRO A 219 -1.34 2.37 -6.12
N TYR A 220 -0.59 1.68 -5.26
CA TYR A 220 0.64 1.00 -5.62
C TYR A 220 0.53 -0.50 -5.36
N PHE A 221 1.03 -1.30 -6.28
CA PHE A 221 1.08 -2.75 -6.21
C PHE A 221 2.49 -3.27 -6.51
N LEU A 222 3.19 -3.77 -5.49
CA LEU A 222 4.44 -4.50 -5.67
C LEU A 222 4.14 -5.96 -5.98
N LYS A 223 4.42 -6.36 -7.22
CA LYS A 223 4.22 -7.73 -7.70
C LYS A 223 5.26 -8.68 -7.13
N GLN A 224 6.53 -8.33 -7.24
CA GLN A 224 7.67 -9.14 -6.82
C GLN A 224 8.91 -8.25 -6.65
N LEU A 225 9.85 -8.61 -5.78
CA LEU A 225 11.15 -7.92 -5.71
C LEU A 225 12.13 -8.41 -6.79
N GLY A 226 11.86 -9.55 -7.41
CA GLY A 226 12.69 -10.15 -8.46
C GLY A 226 13.71 -11.15 -7.91
N ALA A 227 14.38 -11.86 -8.83
CA ALA A 227 15.33 -12.92 -8.50
C ALA A 227 16.64 -12.39 -7.92
N LYS A 228 16.89 -11.07 -7.99
CA LYS A 228 18.12 -10.48 -7.45
C LYS A 228 17.93 -9.21 -6.62
N VAL A 229 17.57 -9.37 -5.35
CA VAL A 229 17.26 -8.23 -4.47
C VAL A 229 18.48 -7.74 -3.70
N VAL A 230 18.68 -6.42 -3.65
CA VAL A 230 19.71 -5.76 -2.83
C VAL A 230 19.12 -4.69 -1.92
N ARG A 231 19.75 -4.50 -0.76
CA ARG A 231 19.46 -3.43 0.19
C ARG A 231 20.76 -2.90 0.77
N ASN A 232 21.01 -1.60 0.63
CA ASN A 232 22.24 -0.95 1.10
C ASN A 232 23.51 -1.68 0.58
N GLY A 233 23.49 -2.06 -0.71
CA GLY A 233 24.58 -2.80 -1.37
C GLY A 233 24.73 -4.26 -0.95
N LYS A 234 23.89 -4.77 -0.02
CA LYS A 234 23.93 -6.17 0.41
C LYS A 234 22.83 -6.99 -0.25
N ARG A 235 23.16 -8.23 -0.60
CA ARG A 235 22.21 -9.20 -1.13
C ARG A 235 21.17 -9.57 -0.08
N LEU A 236 19.90 -9.61 -0.46
CA LEU A 236 18.85 -10.28 0.31
C LEU A 236 18.53 -11.63 -0.33
N GLU A 237 18.28 -12.62 0.51
CA GLU A 237 17.89 -13.97 0.12
C GLU A 237 16.47 -14.23 0.60
N PHE A 238 15.73 -14.98 -0.22
CA PHE A 238 14.31 -15.30 -0.07
C PHE A 238 14.15 -16.76 -0.47
N ASP A 239 13.18 -17.45 0.12
CA ASP A 239 12.89 -18.85 -0.21
C ASP A 239 12.22 -18.92 -1.59
N ASP A 240 11.33 -17.97 -1.91
CA ASP A 240 10.82 -17.82 -3.27
C ASP A 240 11.89 -17.25 -4.23
N ALA A 241 12.12 -17.98 -5.34
CA ALA A 241 13.19 -17.70 -6.31
C ALA A 241 13.11 -16.33 -7.00
N HIS A 242 11.99 -15.63 -6.93
CA HIS A 242 11.80 -14.28 -7.46
C HIS A 242 11.23 -13.30 -6.43
N ALA A 243 11.29 -13.67 -5.14
CA ALA A 243 10.71 -12.93 -4.05
C ALA A 243 9.27 -12.49 -4.37
N GLY A 244 8.44 -13.44 -4.81
CA GLY A 244 7.01 -13.27 -5.10
C GLY A 244 6.12 -13.46 -3.87
N ASP A 245 6.58 -14.21 -2.86
CA ASP A 245 5.91 -14.27 -1.56
C ASP A 245 6.23 -13.02 -0.73
N TRP A 246 5.22 -12.15 -0.63
CA TRP A 246 5.33 -10.90 0.12
C TRP A 246 5.43 -11.07 1.64
N THR A 247 5.13 -12.26 2.17
CA THR A 247 5.23 -12.53 3.61
C THR A 247 6.67 -12.60 4.08
N GLU A 248 7.62 -12.79 3.16
CA GLU A 248 9.06 -12.78 3.41
C GLU A 248 9.64 -11.35 3.38
N TRP A 249 8.94 -10.37 2.78
CA TRP A 249 9.50 -9.03 2.56
C TRP A 249 9.53 -8.19 3.84
N PRO A 250 10.37 -7.15 3.93
CA PRO A 250 10.20 -6.09 4.91
C PRO A 250 8.76 -5.54 4.92
N LYS A 251 8.17 -5.33 6.11
CA LYS A 251 6.75 -4.93 6.26
C LYS A 251 6.37 -3.71 5.41
N ASN A 252 7.26 -2.72 5.33
CA ASN A 252 7.06 -1.49 4.56
C ASN A 252 7.03 -1.68 3.04
N LEU A 253 7.42 -2.84 2.52
CA LEU A 253 7.32 -3.17 1.09
C LEU A 253 6.08 -4.03 0.75
N ARG A 254 5.33 -4.50 1.75
CA ARG A 254 4.17 -5.40 1.58
C ARG A 254 2.92 -4.63 1.14
N ILE A 255 2.99 -3.93 0.01
CA ILE A 255 1.92 -3.10 -0.52
C ILE A 255 1.40 -3.68 -1.84
N ARG A 256 0.15 -4.13 -1.83
CA ARG A 256 -0.57 -4.68 -3.00
C ARG A 256 -1.96 -4.05 -3.09
N LYS A 257 -2.03 -2.74 -3.34
CA LYS A 257 -3.29 -1.99 -3.45
C LYS A 257 -3.74 -1.90 -4.91
N PHE A 258 -5.04 -2.13 -5.13
CA PHE A 258 -5.71 -1.95 -6.42
C PHE A 258 -6.40 -0.59 -6.48
N PRO A 259 -6.67 -0.05 -7.69
CA PRO A 259 -7.52 1.11 -7.84
C PRO A 259 -8.92 0.81 -7.30
N GLN A 260 -9.44 1.73 -6.49
CA GLN A 260 -10.83 1.66 -6.05
C GLN A 260 -11.71 2.08 -7.23
N ARG A 261 -12.65 1.20 -7.63
CA ARG A 261 -13.68 1.55 -8.63
C ARG A 261 -14.68 2.53 -7.99
N THR A 262 -14.33 3.79 -7.88
CA THR A 262 -15.25 4.84 -7.41
C THR A 262 -15.39 5.88 -8.49
N GLY A 263 -16.61 6.10 -8.97
CA GLY A 263 -16.97 7.24 -9.82
C GLY A 263 -16.91 8.59 -9.10
N VAL A 264 -15.92 8.79 -8.23
CA VAL A 264 -15.67 10.03 -7.50
C VAL A 264 -14.16 10.15 -7.30
N ALA A 265 -13.57 11.15 -7.91
CA ALA A 265 -12.19 11.56 -7.68
C ALA A 265 -11.98 11.81 -6.18
N VAL A 266 -11.00 11.14 -5.58
CA VAL A 266 -10.52 11.51 -4.25
C VAL A 266 -9.52 12.65 -4.45
N GLN A 267 -10.05 13.88 -4.51
CA GLN A 267 -9.24 15.08 -4.33
C GLN A 267 -8.53 15.01 -2.97
N GLY A 268 -7.25 15.39 -2.98
CA GLY A 268 -6.36 15.70 -1.85
C GLY A 268 -6.79 15.26 -0.46
N ARG A 269 -6.16 14.22 0.08
CA ARG A 269 -6.18 14.01 1.53
C ARG A 269 -5.12 14.88 2.19
N GLU A 270 -5.56 16.01 2.72
CA GLU A 270 -4.88 16.68 3.83
C GLU A 270 -4.75 15.69 5.01
N ILE A 271 -3.56 15.62 5.63
CA ILE A 271 -3.36 14.86 6.86
C ILE A 271 -4.02 15.65 7.99
N SER A 272 -5.26 15.31 8.32
CA SER A 272 -5.91 15.85 9.53
C SER A 272 -5.31 15.21 10.80
N ALA A 273 -5.31 15.95 11.92
CA ALA A 273 -4.85 15.43 13.22
C ALA A 273 -5.53 14.11 13.65
N THR A 274 -6.71 13.82 13.09
CA THR A 274 -7.46 12.57 13.23
C THR A 274 -6.74 11.36 12.60
N SER A 275 -6.10 11.49 11.43
CA SER A 275 -5.43 10.36 10.76
C SER A 275 -4.14 9.94 11.47
N TYR A 276 -3.45 10.88 12.11
CA TYR A 276 -2.26 10.62 12.91
C TYR A 276 -2.60 9.91 14.24
N LEU A 277 -3.67 10.33 14.91
CA LEU A 277 -4.17 9.64 16.11
C LEU A 277 -4.64 8.22 15.78
N ASP A 278 -5.37 8.04 14.68
CA ASP A 278 -5.82 6.72 14.22
C ASP A 278 -4.64 5.78 13.93
N TYR A 279 -3.55 6.30 13.36
CA TYR A 279 -2.32 5.54 13.15
C TYR A 279 -1.66 5.13 14.47
N ILE A 280 -1.50 6.05 15.43
CA ILE A 280 -0.95 5.72 16.76
C ILE A 280 -1.81 4.65 17.46
N LEU A 281 -3.14 4.80 17.40
CA LEU A 281 -4.05 3.84 17.98
C LEU A 281 -3.96 2.47 17.30
N PHE A 282 -3.76 2.44 15.98
CA PHE A 282 -3.51 1.21 15.23
C PHE A 282 -2.21 0.54 15.70
N MET A 283 -1.09 1.27 15.74
CA MET A 283 0.22 0.73 16.16
C MET A 283 0.17 0.16 17.58
N LEU A 284 -0.43 0.89 18.52
CA LEU A 284 -0.57 0.43 19.90
C LEU A 284 -1.50 -0.79 20.02
N LYS A 285 -2.60 -0.86 19.24
CA LYS A 285 -3.46 -2.04 19.24
C LYS A 285 -2.74 -3.27 18.68
N THR A 286 -1.89 -3.09 17.68
CA THR A 286 -1.11 -4.18 17.11
C THR A 286 0.04 -4.65 17.99
N ASP A 287 0.54 -3.78 18.89
CA ASP A 287 1.68 -4.07 19.78
C ASP A 287 1.24 -4.31 21.25
N GLY A 288 0.13 -5.03 21.44
CA GLY A 288 -0.30 -5.43 22.79
C GLY A 288 -0.78 -4.29 23.71
N GLY A 289 -1.05 -3.11 23.16
CA GLY A 289 -1.59 -1.95 23.87
C GLY A 289 -0.54 -0.97 24.39
N TYR A 290 0.77 -1.19 24.19
CA TYR A 290 1.81 -0.27 24.66
C TYR A 290 3.05 -0.32 23.77
N MET A 291 3.80 0.78 23.69
CA MET A 291 5.07 0.84 22.94
C MET A 291 6.07 1.79 23.61
N GLN A 292 7.37 1.47 23.54
CA GLN A 292 8.42 2.38 24.04
C GLN A 292 8.37 3.68 23.22
N THR A 293 8.49 4.82 23.89
CA THR A 293 8.35 6.14 23.28
C THR A 293 9.33 6.35 22.13
N ASP A 294 10.59 5.95 22.27
CA ASP A 294 11.59 6.11 21.20
C ASP A 294 11.25 5.24 19.97
N THR A 295 10.82 3.98 20.20
CA THR A 295 10.37 3.08 19.13
C THR A 295 9.14 3.61 18.42
N LEU A 296 8.15 4.10 19.17
CA LEU A 296 6.95 4.69 18.60
C LEU A 296 7.30 5.98 17.83
N TYR A 297 8.26 6.77 18.32
CA TYR A 297 8.78 7.92 17.58
C TYR A 297 9.49 7.50 16.30
N ASP A 298 10.33 6.47 16.32
CA ASP A 298 11.02 5.98 15.13
C ASP A 298 10.02 5.45 14.09
N GLU A 299 9.00 4.69 14.51
CA GLU A 299 7.97 4.17 13.61
C GLU A 299 7.09 5.27 13.02
N ILE A 300 6.67 6.23 13.85
CA ILE A 300 5.95 7.41 13.38
C ILE A 300 6.85 8.25 12.47
N PHE A 301 8.12 8.44 12.83
CA PHE A 301 9.05 9.22 12.03
C PHE A 301 9.32 8.53 10.69
N GLU A 302 9.51 7.21 10.65
CA GLU A 302 9.61 6.47 9.39
C GLU A 302 8.34 6.58 8.54
N GLU A 303 7.15 6.56 9.15
CA GLU A 303 5.87 6.65 8.42
C GLU A 303 5.52 8.07 7.97
N PHE A 304 5.82 9.06 8.81
CA PHE A 304 5.36 10.45 8.67
C PHE A 304 6.45 11.46 8.29
N SER A 305 7.75 11.11 8.35
CA SER A 305 8.85 12.04 8.00
C SER A 305 8.74 12.62 6.60
N LEU A 306 8.13 11.88 5.67
CA LEU A 306 7.90 12.32 4.29
C LEU A 306 6.73 13.29 4.13
N TYR A 307 5.95 13.51 5.20
CA TYR A 307 4.78 14.39 5.26
C TYR A 307 4.96 15.58 6.21
N MET A 308 6.10 15.61 6.90
CA MET A 308 6.49 16.65 7.82
C MET A 308 7.32 17.68 7.06
N SER A 309 7.02 18.97 7.23
CA SER A 309 7.83 20.02 6.59
C SER A 309 9.25 20.02 7.16
N GLU A 310 10.20 20.62 6.45
CA GLU A 310 11.57 20.78 6.95
C GLU A 310 11.63 21.55 8.30
N ALA A 311 10.59 22.32 8.63
CA ALA A 311 10.43 22.96 9.93
C ALA A 311 9.98 21.99 11.05
N ASP A 312 9.24 20.94 10.70
CA ASP A 312 8.77 19.89 11.61
C ASP A 312 9.87 18.81 11.86
N LEU A 313 10.87 18.73 10.97
CA LEU A 313 11.97 17.76 11.00
C LEU A 313 13.25 18.23 11.73
N LYS A 314 13.33 19.49 12.16
CA LYS A 314 14.53 19.98 12.87
C LYS A 314 14.62 19.39 14.28
N PRO A 315 15.77 18.80 14.69
CA PRO A 315 16.03 18.55 16.10
C PRO A 315 15.87 19.86 16.83
N MET A 316 14.91 19.93 17.75
CA MET A 316 14.57 21.16 18.46
C MET A 316 15.79 21.67 19.22
N ALA A 317 16.52 22.61 18.61
CA ALA A 317 17.52 23.38 19.29
C ALA A 317 16.84 24.06 20.49
N LYS A 318 17.44 23.91 21.67
CA LYS A 318 16.98 24.47 22.95
C LYS A 318 16.68 25.97 22.79
N ARG A 319 15.44 26.37 22.47
CA ARG A 319 14.76 27.57 22.99
C ARG A 319 13.36 27.73 22.38
N LYS A 320 12.40 27.89 23.30
CA LYS A 320 10.95 28.10 23.16
C LYS A 320 10.15 26.88 22.66
N THR A 321 9.99 25.96 23.60
CA THR A 321 9.03 24.84 23.62
C THR A 321 7.63 25.26 23.19
N PRO A 322 6.99 24.59 22.22
CA PRO A 322 5.53 24.49 22.17
C PRO A 322 5.03 23.91 23.49
N LYS A 323 3.90 24.39 24.02
CA LYS A 323 3.39 24.04 25.36
C LYS A 323 2.99 22.57 25.57
N TRP A 324 3.03 21.72 24.54
CA TRP A 324 2.56 20.34 24.60
C TRP A 324 3.74 19.42 24.93
N LYS A 325 3.78 18.92 26.18
CA LYS A 325 4.95 18.28 26.79
C LYS A 325 5.22 16.84 26.32
N ASN A 326 4.34 16.25 25.50
CA ASN A 326 4.48 14.93 24.87
C ASN A 326 3.30 14.69 23.89
N MET A 327 3.34 13.58 23.15
CA MET A 327 2.32 13.20 22.15
C MET A 327 0.90 13.03 22.74
N VAL A 328 0.80 12.71 24.04
CA VAL A 328 -0.47 12.63 24.76
C VAL A 328 -1.06 14.03 25.00
N ASP A 329 -0.21 15.03 25.25
CA ASP A 329 -0.65 16.42 25.40
C ASP A 329 -1.08 17.03 24.06
N TRP A 330 -0.48 16.62 22.95
CA TRP A 330 -0.90 17.04 21.61
C TRP A 330 -2.23 16.40 21.18
N ALA A 331 -2.40 15.10 21.44
CA ALA A 331 -3.67 14.39 21.20
C ALA A 331 -4.84 14.98 22.01
N LYS A 332 -4.56 15.52 23.20
CA LYS A 332 -5.55 16.26 24.02
C LYS A 332 -5.84 17.65 23.48
N ALA A 333 -4.85 18.33 22.89
CA ALA A 333 -4.94 19.68 22.38
C ALA A 333 -5.73 19.80 21.06
N SER A 334 -5.71 18.75 20.23
CA SER A 334 -6.40 18.68 18.93
C SER A 334 -7.92 18.50 19.03
N GLY A 335 -8.51 18.65 20.22
CA GLY A 335 -9.96 18.58 20.44
C GLY A 335 -10.54 17.15 20.44
N ALA A 336 -9.69 16.11 20.38
CA ALA A 336 -10.12 14.73 20.45
C ALA A 336 -10.58 14.36 21.87
N LYS A 337 -11.84 13.93 22.02
CA LYS A 337 -12.32 13.32 23.27
C LYS A 337 -11.77 11.90 23.39
N SER A 338 -10.52 11.70 23.79
CA SER A 338 -10.03 10.35 24.08
C SER A 338 -9.13 10.30 25.31
N GLY A 339 -9.75 9.94 26.45
CA GLY A 339 -9.06 9.49 27.66
C GLY A 339 -8.46 8.08 27.50
N LYS A 340 -7.89 7.77 26.33
CA LYS A 340 -7.47 6.42 25.93
C LYS A 340 -5.95 6.25 25.86
N LEU A 341 -5.15 7.31 25.93
CA LEU A 341 -3.69 7.23 25.87
C LEU A 341 -3.05 7.78 27.15
N ALA A 342 -2.05 7.09 27.68
CA ALA A 342 -1.25 7.52 28.83
C ALA A 342 0.24 7.38 28.56
N ALA A 343 1.03 8.33 29.08
CA ALA A 343 2.48 8.21 29.13
C ALA A 343 2.88 7.59 30.48
N VAL A 344 3.65 6.51 30.46
CA VAL A 344 4.11 5.79 31.65
C VAL A 344 5.63 5.65 31.62
N THR A 345 6.28 5.74 32.78
CA THR A 345 7.72 5.52 32.90
C THR A 345 7.97 4.20 33.61
N HIS A 346 8.77 3.32 33.02
CA HIS A 346 9.20 2.05 33.59
C HIS A 346 10.68 1.84 33.30
N GLU A 347 11.48 1.49 34.32
CA GLU A 347 12.93 1.25 34.19
C GLU A 347 13.70 2.36 33.45
N SER A 348 13.43 3.61 33.80
CA SER A 348 14.03 4.81 33.16
C SER A 348 13.68 5.00 31.68
N LYS A 349 12.81 4.16 31.11
CA LYS A 349 12.27 4.26 29.76
C LYS A 349 10.84 4.78 29.80
N ARG A 350 10.45 5.52 28.76
CA ARG A 350 9.08 6.05 28.61
C ARG A 350 8.30 5.20 27.63
N TYR A 351 7.00 5.06 27.89
CA TYR A 351 6.06 4.29 27.10
C TYR A 351 4.80 5.10 26.84
N VAL A 352 4.17 4.86 25.69
CA VAL A 352 2.79 5.28 25.41
C VAL A 352 1.90 4.05 25.49
N VAL A 353 0.80 4.16 26.24
CA VAL A 353 -0.08 3.04 26.57
C VAL A 353 -1.52 3.38 26.19
N LEU A 354 -2.21 2.42 25.56
CA LEU A 354 -3.63 2.43 25.29
C LEU A 354 -4.41 1.91 26.51
N LEU A 355 -5.15 2.79 27.18
CA LEU A 355 -5.88 2.54 28.42
C LEU A 355 -7.11 1.61 28.26
N ASP A 356 -7.54 1.34 27.03
CA ASP A 356 -8.71 0.50 26.74
C ASP A 356 -8.37 -1.01 26.67
N ASN A 357 -7.09 -1.38 26.65
CA ASN A 357 -6.60 -2.76 26.51
C ASN A 357 -6.19 -3.42 27.84
N PHE A 358 -6.52 -2.82 28.99
CA PHE A 358 -6.33 -3.47 30.28
C PHE A 358 -7.44 -4.49 30.54
N GLU A 359 -7.47 -5.58 29.76
CA GLU A 359 -7.96 -6.83 30.34
C GLU A 359 -7.00 -7.20 31.47
N THR A 360 -7.59 -7.44 32.63
CA THR A 360 -6.91 -7.68 33.89
C THR A 360 -6.15 -9.00 33.86
N ASP A 361 -4.98 -9.02 33.23
CA ASP A 361 -3.99 -10.06 33.45
C ASP A 361 -2.76 -9.52 34.16
N THR A 362 -2.61 -10.05 35.36
CA THR A 362 -1.74 -9.60 36.43
C THR A 362 -0.30 -10.02 36.12
N PHE A 363 0.52 -9.14 35.51
CA PHE A 363 1.97 -9.37 35.51
C PHE A 363 2.56 -9.00 36.88
N VAL A 364 2.64 -10.02 37.74
CA VAL A 364 3.38 -9.98 39.00
C VAL A 364 4.88 -10.05 38.70
N LEU A 365 5.58 -8.92 38.71
CA LEU A 365 7.04 -8.92 38.71
C LEU A 365 7.58 -9.31 40.09
N LYS A 366 8.22 -10.49 40.12
CA LYS A 366 8.83 -11.14 41.28
C LYS A 366 10.14 -10.43 41.64
N LEU A 367 10.11 -9.62 42.70
CA LEU A 367 11.28 -8.92 43.25
C LEU A 367 12.21 -9.90 43.99
N VAL A 368 13.40 -10.17 43.44
CA VAL A 368 14.53 -10.76 44.18
C VAL A 368 15.46 -9.63 44.63
N LYS A 369 15.78 -9.65 45.93
CA LYS A 369 16.30 -8.55 46.75
C LYS A 369 17.76 -8.20 46.47
N LYS A 370 18.05 -6.90 46.36
CA LYS A 370 18.92 -6.19 47.34
C LYS A 370 18.54 -4.71 47.45
N GLN A 371 17.90 -4.41 48.59
CA GLN A 371 17.66 -3.11 49.25
C GLN A 371 16.74 -2.08 48.57
N LYS A 372 15.80 -1.42 49.27
CA LYS A 372 15.10 -1.61 50.55
C LYS A 372 13.97 -0.55 50.57
N LYS A 373 12.74 -0.93 50.21
CA LYS A 373 11.42 -0.46 50.74
C LYS A 373 10.30 -0.82 49.75
N LYS A 374 9.40 -1.72 50.16
CA LYS A 374 8.08 -1.87 49.52
C LYS A 374 7.29 -0.57 49.79
N PRO A 375 6.58 0.04 48.81
CA PRO A 375 5.58 1.04 49.14
C PRO A 375 4.38 0.31 49.77
N SER A 376 4.29 0.41 51.09
CA SER A 376 3.20 -0.11 51.92
C SER A 376 2.04 0.88 52.07
N SER A 377 1.79 1.77 51.10
CA SER A 377 1.22 3.07 51.46
C SER A 377 0.30 3.74 50.44
N PHE A 378 -0.61 3.01 49.81
CA PHE A 378 -1.88 3.66 49.51
C PHE A 378 -2.70 3.67 50.81
N LYS A 379 -2.72 4.84 51.47
CA LYS A 379 -3.48 5.09 52.69
C LYS A 379 -4.45 6.24 52.46
N LYS A 380 -5.68 6.11 52.97
CA LYS A 380 -6.66 7.20 53.02
C LYS A 380 -6.58 7.96 54.34
N ARG A 381 -6.75 9.27 54.32
CA ARG A 381 -6.69 10.12 55.52
C ARG A 381 -8.05 10.16 56.22
N CYS A 382 -8.08 9.96 57.54
CA CYS A 382 -9.30 10.12 58.34
C CYS A 382 -9.68 11.61 58.42
N PRO A 383 -10.93 11.99 58.14
CA PRO A 383 -11.34 13.39 58.12
C PRO A 383 -11.39 14.03 59.52
N ASN A 384 -11.65 13.23 60.56
CA ASN A 384 -11.79 13.73 61.93
C ASN A 384 -10.44 13.95 62.63
N CYS A 385 -9.59 12.92 62.70
CA CYS A 385 -8.32 13.00 63.43
C CYS A 385 -7.07 13.06 62.54
N SER A 386 -7.25 13.20 61.22
CA SER A 386 -6.17 13.33 60.23
C SER A 386 -5.17 12.17 60.10
N THR A 387 -5.38 11.03 60.78
CA THR A 387 -4.48 9.87 60.67
C THR A 387 -4.69 9.08 59.38
N TYR A 388 -3.60 8.57 58.82
CA TYR A 388 -3.61 7.76 57.59
C TYR A 388 -3.94 6.30 57.87
N GLN A 389 -4.92 5.78 57.15
CA GLN A 389 -5.54 4.46 57.32
C GLN A 389 -5.33 3.63 56.06
N SER A 390 -5.32 2.29 56.17
CA SER A 390 -5.36 1.44 54.97
C SER A 390 -6.59 1.76 54.12
N MET A 391 -6.48 1.66 52.79
CA MET A 391 -7.61 1.84 51.88
C MET A 391 -8.78 0.88 52.18
N SER A 392 -8.49 -0.31 52.71
CA SER A 392 -9.47 -1.34 53.10
C SER A 392 -10.26 -1.02 54.39
N ASN A 393 -9.79 -0.09 55.22
CA ASN A 393 -10.45 0.18 56.50
C ASN A 393 -11.77 0.93 56.28
N ARG A 394 -12.88 0.42 56.80
CA ARG A 394 -14.17 1.14 56.79
C ARG A 394 -14.32 2.12 57.95
N VAL A 395 -13.50 1.96 59.00
CA VAL A 395 -13.52 2.76 60.22
C VAL A 395 -12.09 3.10 60.64
N CYS A 396 -11.87 4.32 61.14
CA CYS A 396 -10.57 4.79 61.61
C CYS A 396 -10.13 4.02 62.87
N VAL A 397 -8.92 3.43 62.84
CA VAL A 397 -8.43 2.67 63.99
C VAL A 397 -8.14 3.53 65.23
N LYS A 398 -7.97 4.86 65.06
CA LYS A 398 -7.62 5.79 66.15
C LYS A 398 -8.84 6.43 66.81
N CYS A 399 -9.80 6.94 66.04
CA CYS A 399 -10.95 7.69 66.58
C CYS A 399 -12.30 7.04 66.29
N LYS A 400 -12.31 5.82 65.72
CA LYS A 400 -13.52 5.03 65.41
C LYS A 400 -14.53 5.70 64.46
N THR A 401 -14.16 6.81 63.81
CA THR A 401 -14.99 7.47 62.78
C THR A 401 -15.02 6.66 61.48
N GLU A 402 -16.19 6.57 60.84
CA GLU A 402 -16.33 5.91 59.53
C GLU A 402 -15.53 6.62 58.42
N LEU A 403 -15.04 5.83 57.47
CA LEU A 403 -14.16 6.30 56.39
C LEU A 403 -14.84 6.13 55.03
N PRO A 404 -14.73 7.13 54.13
CA PRO A 404 -15.37 7.07 52.83
C PRO A 404 -14.91 5.86 52.01
N VAL A 405 -15.87 5.26 51.30
CA VAL A 405 -15.68 4.13 50.40
C VAL A 405 -15.73 4.67 48.97
N ALA A 406 -14.87 4.17 48.08
CA ALA A 406 -14.89 4.60 46.68
C ALA A 406 -16.28 4.30 46.07
N ALA A 407 -17.06 5.35 45.82
CA ALA A 407 -18.39 5.22 45.26
C ALA A 407 -18.31 4.77 43.80
N LYS A 408 -19.06 3.71 43.46
CA LYS A 408 -19.34 3.35 42.07
C LYS A 408 -20.12 4.51 41.43
N ARG A 409 -19.71 4.84 40.20
CA ARG A 409 -20.26 5.87 39.29
C ARG A 409 -21.76 6.12 39.43
N GLU A 410 -22.15 7.39 39.43
CA GLU A 410 -23.36 7.83 38.74
C GLU A 410 -23.09 9.07 37.87
N ILE A 411 -23.68 9.01 36.68
CA ILE A 411 -23.65 9.99 35.61
C ILE A 411 -24.69 11.08 35.95
N ARG A 412 -24.36 12.37 35.80
CA ARG A 412 -25.24 13.37 35.16
C ARG A 412 -24.54 14.71 34.96
N ARG A 413 -24.91 15.35 33.85
CA ARG A 413 -24.26 16.49 33.19
C ARG A 413 -24.75 17.85 33.72
N SER A 414 -23.89 18.86 33.46
CA SER A 414 -24.21 20.25 33.10
C SER A 414 -24.65 21.21 34.22
N PRO A 415 -24.71 22.54 34.03
CA PRO A 415 -24.07 23.47 33.06
C PRO A 415 -23.29 24.59 33.84
N ARG A 416 -22.61 25.60 33.29
CA ARG A 416 -22.53 26.26 31.98
C ARG A 416 -21.07 26.50 31.62
#